data_AF-A0A7C1WMJ0-F1
#
_entry.id   AF-A0A7C1WMJ0-F1
#
_cell.length_a   1.000
_cell.length_b   1.000
_cell.length_c   1.000
_cell.angle_alpha   90.00
_cell.angle_beta   90.00
_cell.angle_gamma   90.00
#
_symmetry.space_group_name_H-M   'P 1'
#
loop_
_entity.id
_entity.type
_entity.pdbx_description
1 polymer ?
#
loop_
_entity_poly.entity_id
_entity_poly.type
_entity_poly.pdbx_seq_one_letter_code
_entity_poly.pdbx_strand_id
1 'polypeptide(L)'
;VAVAKALSRGSLKRTLRVVLFSGEELGLRGSLAHAEQHRSELKSAVAVVNLDVHGAALGSTSVIVTGSKSLRHTVEFIAKRLGIRANVSEDVMSSDGTSFAKEGVPVVNIFRSSGAAGSAHTVKDAPELLHPLAFELPGILALETAREIVNAEEVPFEREIPDEIKRKVDDYFKKRLGILE
;
A
#
# COMPACT_ATOMS: atom_id res chain seq x y z
N VAL A 1 8.92 7.97 -4.90
CA VAL A 1 10.21 8.73 -4.80
C VAL A 1 10.16 9.89 -3.81
N ALA A 2 9.22 10.83 -3.91
CA ALA A 2 9.17 12.00 -3.00
C ALA A 2 9.10 11.62 -1.50
N VAL A 3 8.28 10.63 -1.15
CA VAL A 3 8.18 10.08 0.22
C VAL A 3 9.55 9.57 0.73
N ALA A 4 10.26 8.78 -0.09
CA ALA A 4 11.58 8.27 0.25
C ALA A 4 12.60 9.39 0.50
N LYS A 5 12.59 10.42 -0.36
CA LYS A 5 13.46 11.61 -0.20
C LYS A 5 13.13 12.41 1.07
N ALA A 6 11.87 12.45 1.48
CA ALA A 6 11.48 13.11 2.72
C ALA A 6 11.91 12.30 3.96
N LEU A 7 11.83 10.97 3.91
CA LEU A 7 12.26 10.09 5.00
C LEU A 7 13.79 10.03 5.13
N SER A 8 14.55 10.11 4.03
CA SER A 8 16.01 10.05 4.05
C SER A 8 16.69 11.24 4.72
N ARG A 9 15.95 12.31 5.03
CA ARG A 9 16.45 13.51 5.71
C ARG A 9 16.44 13.38 7.24
N GLY A 10 15.80 12.35 7.79
CA GLY A 10 15.74 12.11 9.23
C GLY A 10 16.53 10.88 9.66
N SER A 11 16.76 10.75 10.97
CA SER A 11 17.21 9.48 11.56
C SER A 11 16.04 8.49 11.58
N LEU A 12 16.23 7.31 11.02
CA LEU A 12 15.24 6.23 11.03
C LEU A 12 15.63 5.18 12.07
N LYS A 13 14.68 4.78 12.92
CA LYS A 13 14.94 3.72 13.93
C LYS A 13 14.85 2.30 13.36
N ARG A 14 14.23 2.15 12.19
CA ARG A 14 14.12 0.88 11.46
C ARG A 14 14.62 1.05 10.03
N THR A 15 15.05 -0.07 9.44
CA THR A 15 15.44 -0.11 8.04
C THR A 15 14.25 0.21 7.14
N LEU A 16 14.39 1.22 6.28
CA LEU A 16 13.44 1.53 5.22
C LEU A 16 13.95 0.95 3.89
N ARG A 17 13.16 0.08 3.26
CA ARG A 17 13.39 -0.38 1.90
C ARG A 17 12.44 0.33 0.95
N VAL A 18 12.98 0.92 -0.10
CA VAL A 18 12.20 1.58 -1.14
C VAL A 18 12.38 0.76 -2.41
N VAL A 19 11.29 0.21 -2.92
CA VAL A 19 11.32 -0.67 -4.09
C VAL A 19 10.35 -0.09 -5.12
N LEU A 20 10.78 -0.08 -6.38
CA LEU A 20 9.95 0.28 -7.52
C LEU A 20 9.83 -0.99 -8.36
N PHE A 21 8.64 -1.60 -8.36
CA PHE A 21 8.41 -2.85 -9.07
C PHE A 21 8.14 -2.60 -10.55
N SER A 22 8.42 -3.64 -11.33
CA SER A 22 8.05 -3.76 -12.74
C SER A 22 7.30 -5.07 -12.93
N GLY A 23 6.44 -5.14 -13.95
CA GLY A 23 5.64 -6.32 -14.24
C GLY A 23 4.47 -6.56 -13.27
N GLU A 24 4.00 -5.54 -12.55
CA GLU A 24 2.75 -5.58 -11.76
C GLU A 24 1.57 -6.00 -12.66
N GLU A 25 1.44 -5.30 -13.80
CA GLU A 25 0.38 -5.51 -14.79
C GLU A 25 0.40 -6.90 -15.44
N LEU A 26 1.55 -7.59 -15.37
CA LEU A 26 1.74 -8.96 -15.86
C LEU A 26 1.47 -10.03 -14.80
N GLY A 27 0.86 -9.64 -13.67
CA GLY A 27 0.53 -10.55 -12.58
C GLY A 27 1.43 -10.44 -11.36
N LEU A 28 1.78 -9.23 -10.92
CA LEU A 28 2.64 -8.97 -9.76
C LEU A 28 4.04 -9.59 -9.88
N ARG A 29 4.56 -9.74 -11.11
CA ARG A 29 5.76 -10.58 -11.36
C ARG A 29 6.96 -10.07 -10.58
N GLY A 30 7.20 -8.76 -10.57
CA GLY A 30 8.32 -8.15 -9.86
C GLY A 30 8.19 -8.30 -8.34
N SER A 31 7.04 -7.96 -7.76
CA SER A 31 6.83 -8.04 -6.31
C SER A 31 6.78 -9.48 -5.79
N LEU A 32 6.23 -10.42 -6.56
CA LEU A 32 6.23 -11.85 -6.23
C LEU A 32 7.65 -12.42 -6.20
N ALA A 33 8.43 -12.16 -7.25
CA ALA A 33 9.82 -12.60 -7.32
C ALA A 33 10.64 -12.01 -6.16
N HIS A 34 10.45 -10.73 -5.84
CA HIS A 34 11.09 -10.09 -4.70
C HIS A 34 10.68 -10.71 -3.37
N ALA A 35 9.38 -10.89 -3.13
CA ALA A 35 8.89 -11.49 -1.89
C ALA A 35 9.40 -12.93 -1.69
N GLU A 36 9.47 -13.72 -2.75
CA GLU A 36 10.02 -15.08 -2.72
C GLU A 36 11.53 -15.08 -2.41
N GLN A 37 12.32 -14.26 -3.11
CA GLN A 37 13.77 -14.17 -2.91
C GLN A 37 14.15 -13.68 -1.50
N HIS A 38 13.32 -12.82 -0.90
CA HIS A 38 13.57 -12.23 0.41
C HIS A 38 12.67 -12.80 1.52
N ARG A 39 12.02 -13.94 1.31
CA ARG A 39 11.04 -14.54 2.25
C ARG A 39 11.56 -14.65 3.69
N SER A 40 12.83 -15.02 3.87
CA SER A 40 13.45 -15.12 5.19
C SER A 40 13.54 -13.77 5.90
N GLU A 41 13.87 -12.71 5.18
CA GLU A 41 13.99 -11.34 5.67
C GLU A 41 12.62 -10.74 6.00
N LEU A 42 11.58 -11.10 5.23
CA LEU A 42 10.21 -10.62 5.43
C LEU A 42 9.60 -10.99 6.78
N LYS A 43 10.11 -12.04 7.46
CA LYS A 43 9.72 -12.37 8.85
C LYS A 43 9.97 -11.21 9.83
N SER A 44 10.97 -10.37 9.53
CA SER A 44 11.31 -9.18 10.32
C SER A 44 10.61 -7.90 9.83
N ALA A 45 9.93 -7.94 8.68
CA ALA A 45 9.22 -6.79 8.15
C ALA A 45 8.06 -6.40 9.06
N VAL A 46 7.91 -5.09 9.31
CA VAL A 46 6.86 -4.55 10.18
C VAL A 46 5.56 -4.35 9.40
N ALA A 47 5.65 -3.69 8.25
CA ALA A 47 4.55 -3.45 7.33
C ALA A 47 5.09 -2.99 5.97
N VAL A 48 4.24 -3.04 4.95
CA VAL A 48 4.48 -2.42 3.64
C VAL A 48 3.52 -1.24 3.47
N VAL A 49 4.03 -0.08 3.05
CA VAL A 49 3.20 1.04 2.57
C VAL A 49 3.30 1.05 1.05
N ASN A 50 2.21 0.68 0.38
CA ASN A 50 2.14 0.56 -1.07
C ASN A 50 1.42 1.78 -1.67
N LEU A 51 1.93 2.26 -2.80
CA LEU A 51 1.37 3.39 -3.54
C LEU A 51 1.11 2.96 -4.98
N ASP A 52 -0.16 2.92 -5.37
CA ASP A 52 -0.59 2.56 -6.72
C ASP A 52 -1.84 3.37 -7.11
N VAL A 53 -1.96 3.77 -8.37
CA VAL A 53 -3.05 4.61 -8.91
C VAL A 53 -3.24 5.95 -8.15
N HIS A 54 -2.44 6.96 -8.50
CA HIS A 54 -2.47 8.29 -7.90
C HIS A 54 -2.71 9.40 -8.90
N GLY A 55 -3.02 10.60 -8.41
CA GLY A 55 -2.96 11.80 -9.24
C GLY A 55 -4.25 12.15 -9.98
N ALA A 56 -5.17 11.21 -10.17
CA ALA A 56 -6.47 11.49 -10.78
C ALA A 56 -7.15 12.70 -10.11
N ALA A 57 -7.45 13.76 -10.86
CA ALA A 57 -7.86 15.06 -10.33
C ALA A 57 -9.13 14.96 -9.46
N LEU A 58 -10.16 14.37 -10.03
CA LEU A 58 -11.43 14.09 -9.37
C LEU A 58 -11.34 12.76 -8.60
N GLY A 59 -12.06 12.64 -7.49
CA GLY A 59 -12.12 11.40 -6.71
C GLY A 59 -11.83 11.62 -5.23
N SER A 60 -11.48 10.55 -4.53
CA SER A 60 -11.18 10.54 -3.09
C SER A 60 -9.89 9.77 -2.80
N THR A 61 -9.23 10.12 -1.69
CA THR A 61 -8.14 9.30 -1.16
C THR A 61 -8.76 8.08 -0.48
N SER A 62 -8.24 6.90 -0.81
CA SER A 62 -8.70 5.64 -0.24
C SER A 62 -7.50 4.84 0.25
N VAL A 63 -7.74 4.03 1.28
CA VAL A 63 -6.75 3.16 1.88
C VAL A 63 -7.36 1.79 2.11
N ILE A 64 -6.72 0.76 1.58
CA ILE A 64 -7.03 -0.63 1.90
C ILE A 64 -5.90 -1.18 2.76
N VAL A 65 -6.24 -1.54 3.99
CA VAL A 65 -5.33 -2.20 4.93
C VAL A 65 -5.53 -3.70 4.85
N THR A 66 -4.52 -4.41 4.35
CA THR A 66 -4.43 -5.87 4.40
C THR A 66 -3.68 -6.24 5.67
N GLY A 67 -4.39 -6.22 6.81
CA GLY A 67 -3.79 -6.35 8.13
C GLY A 67 -4.79 -6.20 9.27
N SER A 68 -4.27 -6.06 10.48
CA SER A 68 -5.07 -5.91 11.70
C SER A 68 -5.93 -4.64 11.74
N LYS A 69 -7.00 -4.68 12.55
CA LYS A 69 -7.84 -3.49 12.81
C LYS A 69 -7.05 -2.37 13.50
N SER A 70 -6.07 -2.73 14.34
CA SER A 70 -5.19 -1.77 15.01
C SER A 70 -4.32 -1.00 14.01
N LEU A 71 -3.83 -1.66 12.94
CA LEU A 71 -3.16 -0.97 11.83
C LEU A 71 -4.13 -0.05 11.06
N ARG A 72 -5.36 -0.50 10.78
CA ARG A 72 -6.39 0.35 10.17
C ARG A 72 -6.63 1.61 10.99
N HIS A 73 -6.88 1.47 12.29
CA HIS A 73 -7.14 2.59 13.19
C HIS A 73 -5.94 3.54 13.27
N THR A 74 -4.72 3.02 13.22
CA THR A 74 -3.49 3.84 13.18
C THR A 74 -3.49 4.75 11.94
N VAL A 75 -3.75 4.19 10.75
CA VAL A 75 -3.80 4.99 9.51
C VAL A 75 -4.96 5.98 9.52
N GLU A 76 -6.12 5.57 10.03
CA GLU A 76 -7.30 6.42 10.14
C GLU A 76 -7.08 7.59 11.11
N PHE A 77 -6.37 7.35 12.22
CA PHE A 77 -5.94 8.38 13.16
C PHE A 77 -4.98 9.37 12.48
N ILE A 78 -3.96 8.88 11.76
CA ILE A 78 -3.00 9.74 11.04
C ILE A 78 -3.73 10.60 10.01
N ALA A 79 -4.64 10.02 9.22
CA ALA A 79 -5.42 10.77 8.23
C ALA A 79 -6.26 11.89 8.89
N LYS A 80 -6.99 11.58 9.97
CA LYS A 80 -7.79 12.56 10.73
C LYS A 80 -6.91 13.65 11.35
N ARG A 81 -5.76 13.28 11.95
CA ARG A 81 -4.79 14.22 12.53
C ARG A 81 -4.24 15.21 11.49
N LEU A 82 -4.07 14.77 10.25
CA LEU A 82 -3.61 15.59 9.13
C LEU A 82 -4.72 16.39 8.44
N GLY A 83 -5.99 16.20 8.83
CA GLY A 83 -7.14 16.79 8.13
C GLY A 83 -7.39 16.20 6.74
N ILE A 84 -6.81 15.03 6.43
CA ILE A 84 -6.97 14.35 5.14
C ILE A 84 -8.18 13.44 5.22
N ARG A 85 -9.20 13.72 4.40
CA ARG A 85 -10.34 12.82 4.23
C ARG A 85 -9.90 11.60 3.42
N ALA A 86 -9.75 10.47 4.10
CA ALA A 86 -9.45 9.18 3.50
C ALA A 86 -10.51 8.14 3.87
N ASN A 87 -10.95 7.33 2.90
CA ASN A 87 -11.78 6.16 3.16
C ASN A 87 -10.84 4.99 3.52
N VAL A 88 -10.83 4.55 4.78
CA VAL A 88 -9.93 3.50 5.26
C VAL A 88 -10.72 2.24 5.61
N SER A 89 -10.40 1.12 4.99
CA SER A 89 -11.06 -0.18 5.23
C SER A 89 -10.07 -1.32 5.28
N GLU A 90 -10.44 -2.45 5.90
CA GLU A 90 -9.68 -3.69 5.82
C GLU A 90 -10.12 -4.54 4.62
N ASP A 91 -9.23 -4.84 3.69
CA ASP A 91 -9.46 -5.81 2.61
C ASP A 91 -8.15 -6.19 1.90
N VAL A 92 -8.25 -6.91 0.78
CA VAL A 92 -7.15 -7.18 -0.16
C VAL A 92 -7.26 -6.26 -1.38
N MET A 93 -6.14 -5.63 -1.75
CA MET A 93 -6.05 -4.81 -2.98
C MET A 93 -5.28 -5.56 -4.06
N SER A 94 -5.74 -5.55 -5.31
CA SER A 94 -4.98 -6.11 -6.42
C SER A 94 -3.82 -5.18 -6.82
N SER A 95 -2.71 -5.23 -6.10
CA SER A 95 -1.50 -4.45 -6.35
C SER A 95 -0.28 -5.15 -5.72
N ASP A 96 0.93 -4.65 -5.95
CA ASP A 96 2.21 -5.26 -5.54
C ASP A 96 2.25 -5.64 -4.05
N GLY A 97 1.63 -4.83 -3.18
CA GLY A 97 1.54 -5.07 -1.75
C GLY A 97 0.99 -6.45 -1.38
N THR A 98 0.05 -6.99 -2.17
CA THR A 98 -0.56 -8.30 -1.90
C THR A 98 0.43 -9.46 -2.01
N SER A 99 1.55 -9.28 -2.73
CA SER A 99 2.65 -10.26 -2.74
C SER A 99 3.31 -10.40 -1.37
N PHE A 100 3.37 -9.33 -0.58
CA PHE A 100 3.91 -9.34 0.78
C PHE A 100 2.88 -9.84 1.80
N ALA A 101 1.60 -9.53 1.58
CA ALA A 101 0.51 -10.08 2.38
C ALA A 101 0.46 -11.62 2.31
N LYS A 102 0.78 -12.20 1.14
CA LYS A 102 0.93 -13.65 0.97
C LYS A 102 2.01 -14.25 1.88
N GLU A 103 3.05 -13.50 2.18
CA GLU A 103 4.14 -13.88 3.08
C GLU A 103 3.87 -13.47 4.54
N GLY A 104 2.65 -13.01 4.85
CA GLY A 104 2.19 -12.65 6.19
C GLY A 104 2.56 -11.24 6.66
N VAL A 105 3.09 -10.38 5.77
CA VAL A 105 3.47 -9.01 6.10
C VAL A 105 2.26 -8.08 5.89
N PRO A 106 1.83 -7.30 6.88
CA PRO A 106 0.67 -6.43 6.75
C PRO A 106 0.95 -5.26 5.80
N VAL A 107 -0.08 -4.83 5.07
CA VAL A 107 0.07 -3.87 3.97
C VAL A 107 -0.92 -2.72 4.13
N VAL A 108 -0.44 -1.49 3.95
CA VAL A 108 -1.26 -0.28 3.81
C VAL A 108 -1.17 0.17 2.35
N ASN A 109 -2.21 -0.10 1.57
CA ASN A 109 -2.30 0.36 0.19
C ASN A 109 -3.02 1.71 0.18
N ILE A 110 -2.34 2.76 -0.29
CA ILE A 110 -2.89 4.11 -0.43
C ILE A 110 -3.04 4.39 -1.92
N PHE A 111 -4.20 4.91 -2.33
CA PHE A 111 -4.52 5.15 -3.73
C PHE A 111 -5.60 6.22 -3.86
N ARG A 112 -5.90 6.62 -5.11
CA ARG A 112 -7.08 7.44 -5.41
C ARG A 112 -8.20 6.60 -6.01
N SER A 113 -9.37 6.64 -5.38
CA SER A 113 -10.62 6.15 -5.98
C SER A 113 -11.23 7.27 -6.82
N SER A 114 -11.30 7.06 -8.14
CA SER A 114 -11.78 8.07 -9.09
C SER A 114 -12.60 7.45 -10.22
N GLY A 115 -13.66 8.13 -10.65
CA GLY A 115 -14.33 7.81 -11.92
C GLY A 115 -13.43 8.08 -13.15
N ALA A 116 -12.43 8.96 -13.02
CA ALA A 116 -11.42 9.16 -14.06
C ALA A 116 -10.54 7.93 -14.28
N ALA A 117 -10.53 6.96 -13.36
CA ALA A 117 -9.93 5.64 -13.57
C ALA A 117 -10.56 4.88 -14.76
N GLY A 118 -11.72 5.31 -15.28
CA GLY A 118 -12.28 4.77 -16.52
C GLY A 118 -11.39 4.97 -17.76
N SER A 119 -10.37 5.84 -17.68
CA SER A 119 -9.34 5.98 -18.73
C SER A 119 -8.07 5.17 -18.46
N ALA A 120 -7.93 4.57 -17.27
CA ALA A 120 -6.77 3.77 -16.91
C ALA A 120 -6.58 2.59 -17.88
N HIS A 121 -5.33 2.21 -18.14
CA HIS A 121 -4.95 1.19 -19.13
C HIS A 121 -5.42 1.50 -20.56
N THR A 122 -5.67 2.77 -20.89
CA THR A 122 -5.97 3.20 -22.26
C THR A 122 -5.01 4.30 -22.69
N VAL A 123 -4.99 4.61 -23.98
CA VAL A 123 -4.24 5.76 -24.52
C VAL A 123 -4.72 7.12 -23.98
N LYS A 124 -5.85 7.15 -23.26
CA LYS A 124 -6.38 8.36 -22.62
C LYS A 124 -5.90 8.55 -21.18
N ASP A 125 -5.10 7.61 -20.64
CA ASP A 125 -4.42 7.81 -19.36
C ASP A 125 -3.30 8.85 -19.54
N ALA A 126 -3.66 10.11 -19.32
CA ALA A 126 -2.87 11.25 -19.74
C ALA A 126 -2.82 12.34 -18.64
N PRO A 127 -1.77 13.19 -18.64
CA PRO A 127 -1.55 14.17 -17.57
C PRO A 127 -2.69 15.18 -17.36
N GLU A 128 -3.52 15.42 -18.37
CA GLU A 128 -4.67 16.34 -18.31
C GLU A 128 -5.74 15.89 -17.32
N LEU A 129 -5.76 14.60 -16.96
CA LEU A 129 -6.66 14.04 -15.95
C LEU A 129 -6.09 14.15 -14.53
N LEU A 130 -4.90 14.71 -14.36
CA LEU A 130 -4.17 14.74 -13.10
C LEU A 130 -4.22 16.10 -12.42
N HIS A 131 -4.10 16.12 -11.09
CA HIS A 131 -4.00 17.36 -10.32
C HIS A 131 -2.91 17.27 -9.26
N PRO A 132 -2.11 18.33 -9.01
CA PRO A 132 -1.05 18.29 -7.99
C PRO A 132 -1.53 17.85 -6.59
N LEU A 133 -2.65 18.41 -6.11
CA LEU A 133 -3.25 18.02 -4.83
C LEU A 133 -3.63 16.52 -4.76
N ALA A 134 -3.92 15.90 -5.91
CA ALA A 134 -4.24 14.49 -6.01
C ALA A 134 -3.02 13.57 -5.79
N PHE A 135 -1.82 14.11 -5.90
CA PHE A 135 -0.58 13.44 -5.50
C PHE A 135 -0.20 13.83 -4.06
N GLU A 136 -0.36 15.10 -3.72
CA GLU A 136 0.10 15.66 -2.45
C GLU A 136 -0.61 15.02 -1.25
N LEU A 137 -1.95 14.99 -1.24
CA LEU A 137 -2.71 14.48 -0.10
C LEU A 137 -2.42 13.00 0.22
N PRO A 138 -2.56 12.04 -0.72
CA PRO A 138 -2.16 10.65 -0.46
C PRO A 138 -0.65 10.50 -0.21
N GLY A 139 0.19 11.34 -0.82
CA GLY A 139 1.63 11.35 -0.59
C GLY A 139 2.01 11.76 0.85
N ILE A 140 1.34 12.77 1.41
CA ILE A 140 1.50 13.18 2.81
C ILE A 140 1.02 12.07 3.74
N LEU A 141 -0.13 11.46 3.46
CA LEU A 141 -0.63 10.33 4.24
C LEU A 141 0.36 9.15 4.24
N ALA A 142 0.92 8.81 3.08
CA ALA A 142 1.91 7.75 2.94
C ALA A 142 3.22 8.08 3.68
N LEU A 143 3.68 9.33 3.58
CA LEU A 143 4.85 9.80 4.31
C LEU A 143 4.67 9.67 5.81
N GLU A 144 3.56 10.18 6.35
CA GLU A 144 3.33 10.18 7.79
C GLU A 144 3.02 8.78 8.33
N THR A 145 2.33 7.94 7.54
CA THR A 145 2.17 6.52 7.87
C THR A 145 3.51 5.80 7.94
N ALA A 146 4.36 5.95 6.93
CA ALA A 146 5.68 5.34 6.91
C ALA A 146 6.58 5.90 8.02
N ARG A 147 6.50 7.21 8.30
CA ARG A 147 7.25 7.89 9.36
C ARG A 147 6.87 7.37 10.73
N GLU A 148 5.59 7.16 11.00
CA GLU A 148 5.11 6.56 12.24
C GLU A 148 5.70 5.16 12.42
N ILE A 149 5.54 4.29 11.42
CA ILE A 149 6.01 2.90 11.45
C ILE A 149 7.54 2.82 11.67
N VAL A 150 8.30 3.63 10.94
CA VAL A 150 9.78 3.53 10.95
C VAL A 150 10.41 4.15 12.21
N ASN A 151 9.72 5.06 12.91
CA ASN A 151 10.27 5.80 14.05
C ASN A 151 9.61 5.53 15.40
N ALA A 152 8.47 4.85 15.44
CA ALA A 152 7.83 4.48 16.70
C ALA A 152 8.79 3.63 17.55
N GLU A 153 8.87 3.86 18.85
CA GLU A 153 9.75 3.06 19.72
C GLU A 153 9.29 1.59 19.71
N GLU A 154 7.99 1.39 19.91
CA GLU A 154 7.30 0.11 19.74
C GLU A 154 6.35 0.17 18.54
N VAL A 155 6.06 -0.97 17.92
CA VAL A 155 5.12 -1.01 16.79
C VAL A 155 3.71 -0.73 17.32
N PRO A 156 3.02 0.33 16.88
CA PRO A 156 1.77 0.79 17.50
C PRO A 156 0.52 -0.01 17.07
N PHE A 157 0.72 -1.18 16.46
CA PHE A 157 -0.34 -2.04 15.95
C PHE A 157 0.11 -3.50 15.94
N GLU A 158 -0.85 -4.41 15.86
CA GLU A 158 -0.58 -5.82 15.68
C GLU A 158 -0.09 -6.08 14.26
N ARG A 159 1.05 -6.76 14.13
CA ARG A 159 1.71 -7.06 12.84
C ARG A 159 1.04 -8.18 12.07
N GLU A 160 -0.04 -8.76 12.58
CA GLU A 160 -0.69 -9.89 11.96
C GLU A 160 -1.69 -9.48 10.87
N ILE A 161 -1.96 -10.42 9.97
CA ILE A 161 -3.08 -10.38 9.06
C ILE A 161 -4.17 -11.30 9.66
N PRO A 162 -5.37 -10.79 9.97
CA PRO A 162 -6.47 -11.62 10.45
C PRO A 162 -6.79 -12.76 9.49
N ASP A 163 -7.19 -13.92 10.02
CA ASP A 163 -7.39 -15.14 9.21
C ASP A 163 -8.45 -14.96 8.11
N GLU A 164 -9.47 -14.13 8.35
CA GLU A 164 -10.44 -13.77 7.32
C GLU A 164 -9.77 -13.10 6.11
N ILE A 165 -8.84 -12.16 6.35
CA ILE A 165 -8.12 -11.45 5.30
C ILE A 165 -7.07 -12.36 4.65
N LYS A 166 -6.39 -13.23 5.42
CA LYS A 166 -5.49 -14.25 4.85
C LYS A 166 -6.20 -15.11 3.82
N ARG A 167 -7.40 -15.61 4.14
CA ARG A 167 -8.22 -16.39 3.18
C ARG A 167 -8.52 -15.61 1.90
N LYS A 168 -8.83 -14.31 2.02
CA LYS A 168 -9.04 -13.45 0.84
C LYS A 168 -7.76 -13.29 0.01
N VAL A 169 -6.58 -13.21 0.64
CA VAL A 169 -5.28 -13.17 -0.07
C VAL A 169 -5.05 -14.48 -0.82
N ASP A 170 -5.32 -15.62 -0.19
CA ASP A 170 -5.19 -16.93 -0.83
C ASP A 170 -6.15 -17.06 -2.02
N ASP A 171 -7.42 -16.68 -1.83
CA ASP A 171 -8.44 -16.71 -2.87
C ASP A 171 -8.10 -15.79 -4.04
N TYR A 172 -7.52 -14.62 -3.75
CA TYR A 172 -7.02 -13.71 -4.77
C TYR A 172 -5.99 -14.39 -5.68
N PHE A 173 -4.98 -15.07 -5.10
CA PHE A 173 -3.97 -15.76 -5.90
C PHE A 173 -4.49 -17.00 -6.60
N LYS A 174 -5.41 -17.78 -5.99
CA LYS A 174 -6.06 -18.93 -6.65
C LYS A 174 -6.79 -18.48 -7.92
N LYS A 175 -7.61 -17.44 -7.82
CA LYS A 175 -8.34 -16.86 -8.95
C LYS A 175 -7.40 -16.29 -10.02
N ARG A 176 -6.36 -15.57 -9.62
CA ARG A 176 -5.42 -14.92 -10.55
C ARG A 176 -4.52 -15.92 -11.30
N LEU A 177 -4.17 -17.05 -10.68
CA LEU A 177 -3.35 -18.11 -11.30
C LEU A 177 -4.17 -19.07 -12.16
N GLY A 178 -5.50 -18.91 -12.25
CA GLY A 178 -6.37 -19.84 -12.97
C GLY A 178 -6.43 -21.23 -12.32
N ILE A 179 -6.04 -21.35 -11.06
CA ILE A 179 -6.16 -22.59 -10.28
C ILE A 179 -7.55 -22.57 -9.64
N LEU A 180 -8.56 -22.76 -10.49
CA LEU A 180 -9.88 -23.20 -10.05
C LEU A 180 -9.87 -24.72 -10.21
N GLU A 181 -10.11 -25.44 -9.10
CA GLU A 181 -10.45 -26.87 -9.14
C GLU A 181 -11.73 -27.10 -9.95
#